data_AF-A0A067BCK2-F1
#
_entry.id   AF-A0A067BCK2-F1
#
_cell.length_a   1.000
_cell.length_b   1.000
_cell.length_c   1.000
_cell.angle_alpha   90.00
_cell.angle_beta   90.00
_cell.angle_gamma   90.00
#
_symmetry.space_group_name_H-M   'P 1'
#
loop_
_entity.id
_entity.type
_entity.pdbx_description
1 polymer ?
#
loop_
_entity_poly.entity_id
_entity_poly.type
_entity_poly.pdbx_seq_one_letter_code
_entity_poly.pdbx_strand_id
1 'polypeptide(L)' 'MLDTQGGNSGSPVFSTKENVVVGLHNCGGCENGGIKINKVVDILKAKNLVPKDAIVNTKPAC' A
#
# COMPACT_ATOMS: atom_id res chain seq x y z
N MET A 1 -17.35 -0.71 5.40
CA MET A 1 -16.53 0.40 5.92
C MET A 1 -15.34 -0.20 6.65
N LEU A 2 -14.14 0.33 6.43
CA LEU A 2 -12.96 -0.06 7.21
C LEU A 2 -12.91 0.91 8.39
N ASP A 3 -13.43 0.52 9.55
CA ASP A 3 -13.48 1.42 10.70
C ASP A 3 -12.07 1.74 11.17
N THR A 4 -11.56 2.90 10.76
CA THR A 4 -10.22 3.35 11.11
C THR A 4 -10.31 4.38 12.22
N GLN A 5 -9.87 4.00 13.41
CA GLN A 5 -9.70 4.91 14.55
C GLN A 5 -8.40 5.71 14.38
N GLY A 6 -8.28 6.82 15.14
CA GLY A 6 -7.04 7.58 15.21
C GLY A 6 -5.87 6.67 15.60
N GLY A 7 -4.81 6.66 14.78
CA GLY A 7 -3.65 5.76 14.94
C GLY A 7 -3.44 4.80 13.77
N ASN A 8 -4.44 4.58 12.91
CA ASN A 8 -4.32 3.66 11.77
C ASN A 8 -3.71 4.28 10.49
N SER A 9 -3.38 5.58 10.49
CA SER A 9 -2.75 6.26 9.35
C SER A 9 -1.45 5.55 8.95
N GLY A 10 -1.37 5.12 7.70
CA GLY A 10 -0.26 4.33 7.16
C GLY A 10 -0.48 2.82 7.15
N SER A 11 -1.60 2.31 7.68
CA SER A 11 -1.88 0.87 7.67
C SER A 11 -2.00 0.33 6.22
N PRO A 12 -1.40 -0.82 5.92
CA PRO A 12 -1.46 -1.42 4.59
C PRO A 12 -2.87 -1.94 4.28
N VAL A 13 -3.34 -1.67 3.06
CA VAL A 13 -4.56 -2.25 2.49
C VAL A 13 -4.15 -3.40 1.56
N PHE A 14 -4.57 -4.61 1.88
CA PHE A 14 -4.24 -5.83 1.12
C PHE A 14 -5.29 -6.17 0.06
N SER A 15 -4.83 -6.63 -1.09
CA SER A 15 -5.67 -7.33 -2.07
C SER A 15 -5.93 -8.74 -1.60
N THR A 16 -7.19 -9.15 -1.47
CA THR A 16 -7.57 -10.52 -1.10
C THR A 16 -7.27 -11.54 -2.20
N LYS A 17 -7.10 -11.08 -3.44
CA LYS A 17 -6.82 -11.94 -4.60
C LYS A 17 -5.33 -12.24 -4.73
N GLU A 18 -4.51 -11.21 -4.54
CA GLU A 18 -3.08 -11.27 -4.87
C GLU A 18 -2.20 -11.30 -3.61
N ASN A 19 -2.78 -11.09 -2.42
CA ASN A 19 -2.08 -11.01 -1.14
C ASN A 19 -0.94 -9.97 -1.14
N VAL A 20 -1.11 -8.90 -1.92
CA VAL A 20 -0.18 -7.77 -1.99
C VAL A 20 -0.80 -6.52 -1.39
N VAL A 21 0.03 -5.61 -0.90
CA VAL A 21 -0.41 -4.27 -0.48
C VAL A 21 -0.76 -3.47 -1.74
N VAL A 22 -1.98 -2.93 -1.82
CA VAL A 22 -2.47 -2.13 -2.95
C VAL A 22 -2.69 -0.66 -2.59
N GLY A 23 -2.70 -0.34 -1.30
CA GLY A 23 -2.80 1.04 -0.83
C GLY A 23 -2.37 1.19 0.61
N LEU A 24 -2.20 2.43 1.04
CA LEU A 24 -1.97 2.82 2.42
C LEU A 24 -3.18 3.62 2.89
N HIS A 25 -3.76 3.24 4.02
CA HIS A 25 -4.83 4.00 4.63
C HIS A 25 -4.33 5.39 5.03
N ASN A 26 -5.03 6.43 4.62
CA ASN A 26 -4.66 7.81 4.90
C ASN A 26 -5.94 8.65 5.06
N CYS A 27 -6.24 9.04 6.29
CA CYS A 27 -7.46 9.68 6.79
C CYS A 27 -8.66 8.74 7.05
N GLY A 28 -9.22 8.87 8.26
CA GLY A 28 -10.53 8.33 8.66
C GLY A 28 -11.53 9.46 8.93
N GLY A 29 -12.83 9.22 8.72
CA GLY A 29 -13.91 10.22 8.77
C GLY A 29 -15.20 9.72 8.09
N CYS A 30 -15.97 10.60 7.43
CA CYS A 30 -17.20 10.22 6.69
C CYS A 30 -16.94 9.20 5.56
N GLU A 31 -15.78 9.28 4.91
CA GLU A 31 -15.26 8.27 3.98
C GLU A 31 -13.79 7.98 4.31
N ASN A 32 -13.36 6.73 4.13
CA ASN A 32 -11.96 6.35 4.35
C ASN A 32 -11.11 6.76 3.16
N GLY A 33 -10.06 7.53 3.41
CA GLY A 33 -9.06 7.89 2.41
C GLY A 33 -7.97 6.82 2.28
N GLY A 34 -7.41 6.68 1.08
CA GLY A 34 -6.32 5.77 0.80
C GLY A 34 -5.40 6.29 -0.31
N ILE A 35 -4.09 6.12 -0.11
CA ILE A 35 -3.09 6.39 -1.13
C ILE A 35 -2.79 5.09 -1.88
N LYS A 36 -2.94 5.10 -3.20
CA LYS A 36 -2.59 3.94 -4.04
C LYS A 36 -1.09 3.67 -3.96
N ILE A 37 -0.70 2.42 -3.70
CA ILE A 37 0.70 2.05 -3.46
C ILE A 37 1.59 2.31 -4.68
N ASN A 38 1.05 2.23 -5.90
CA ASN A 38 1.79 2.46 -7.14
C ASN A 38 2.41 3.86 -7.19
N LYS A 39 1.69 4.89 -6.72
CA LYS A 39 2.21 6.26 -6.65
C LYS A 39 3.41 6.38 -5.71
N VAL A 40 3.38 5.65 -4.59
CA VAL A 40 4.49 5.61 -3.62
C VAL A 40 5.69 4.90 -4.26
N VAL A 41 5.45 3.76 -4.89
CA VAL A 41 6.49 2.98 -5.59
C VAL A 41 7.13 3.80 -6.72
N ASP A 42 6.36 4.57 -7.49
CA ASP A 42 6.90 5.42 -8.55
C ASP A 42 7.84 6.51 -8.00
N ILE A 43 7.50 7.12 -6.86
CA ILE A 43 8.38 8.08 -6.16
C ILE A 43 9.66 7.39 -5.66
N LEU A 44 9.55 6.19 -5.08
CA LEU A 44 10.70 5.43 -4.60
C LEU A 44 11.60 4.99 -5.77
N LYS A 45 11.03 4.60 -6.91
CA LYS A 45 11.77 4.28 -8.15
C LYS A 45 12.52 5.50 -8.66
N ALA A 46 11.86 6.64 -8.76
CA ALA A 46 12.48 7.89 -9.22
C ALA A 46 13.66 8.32 -8.32
N LYS A 47 13.61 7.99 -7.03
CA LYS A 47 14.68 8.26 -6.06
C LYS A 47 15.70 7.13 -5.94
N ASN A 48 15.52 6.02 -6.65
CA ASN A 48 16.31 4.80 -6.51
C ASN A 48 16.36 4.26 -5.05
N LEU A 49 15.24 4.38 -4.33
CA LEU A 49 15.06 4.00 -2.92
C LEU A 49 14.11 2.80 -2.74
N VAL A 50 13.78 2.09 -3.81
CA VAL A 50 12.94 0.89 -3.70
C VAL A 50 13.73 -0.19 -2.96
N PRO A 51 13.24 -0.70 -1.81
CA PRO A 51 13.90 -1.81 -1.14
C PRO A 51 13.94 -3.03 -2.07
N LYS A 52 15.01 -3.81 -1.98
CA LYS A 52 15.14 -5.06 -2.73
C LYS A 52 13.92 -5.96 -2.41
N ASP A 53 13.35 -6.58 -3.44
CA ASP A 53 12.20 -7.50 -3.36
C ASP A 53 10.86 -6.86 -2.91
N ALA A 54 10.75 -5.52 -2.90
CA ALA A 54 9.52 -4.82 -2.50
C ALA A 54 8.41 -4.79 -3.58
N ILE A 55 8.70 -5.17 -4.81
CA ILE A 55 7.74 -5.17 -5.93
C ILE A 55 7.61 -6.58 -6.46
N VAL A 56 6.38 -7.09 -6.48
CA VAL A 56 6.06 -8.39 -7.08
C VAL A 56 6.24 -8.26 -8.60
N ASN A 57 7.39 -8.69 -9.11
CA ASN A 57 7.71 -8.63 -10.55
C ASN A 57 7.35 -9.89 -11.32
N THR A 58 6.86 -10.93 -10.65
CA THR A 58 6.19 -12.13 -11.20
C THR A 58 5.98 -13.06 -10.01
N LYS A 59 5.07 -14.03 -10.17
CA LYS A 59 4.73 -15.09 -9.20
C LYS A 59 5.91 -15.42 -8.26
N PRO A 60 5.70 -15.41 -6.92
CA PRO A 60 6.77 -15.74 -5.98
C PRO A 60 7.40 -17.08 -6.38
N ALA A 61 8.72 -17.09 -6.49
CA ALA A 61 9.46 -18.31 -6.66
C ALA A 61 9.41 -19.06 -5.32
N CYS A 62 8.82 -20.25 -5.39
CA CYS A 62 8.62 -21.24 -4.32
C CYS A 62 7.42 -20.97 -3.41
#